data_AF-A0A953C8A2-F1
#
_entry.id   AF-A0A953C8A2-F1
#
_cell.length_a   1.000
_cell.length_b   1.000
_cell.length_c   1.000
_cell.angle_alpha   90.00
_cell.angle_beta   90.00
_cell.angle_gamma   90.00
#
_symmetry.space_group_name_H-M   'P 1'
#
loop_
_entity.id
_entity.type
_entity.pdbx_description
1 polymer ?
#
loop_
_entity_poly.entity_id
_entity_poly.type
_entity_poly.pdbx_seq_one_letter_code
_entity_poly.pdbx_strand_id
1 'polypeptide(L)' 'MIKFGLIAVGATAAAYIVLTAVFRLNCWIGGHNMMEAIYGGFAAYVLAIAIGVEYACDRRE' A
#
# COMPACT_ATOMS: atom_id res chain seq x y z
N MET A 1 14.17 -14.00 -12.59
CA MET A 1 13.86 -13.62 -11.20
C MET A 1 13.89 -12.11 -10.97
N ILE A 2 14.96 -11.39 -11.35
CA ILE A 2 15.09 -9.92 -11.15
C ILE A 2 13.92 -9.11 -11.73
N LYS A 3 13.44 -9.46 -12.93
CA LYS A 3 12.36 -8.73 -13.64
C LYS A 3 11.00 -8.80 -12.92
N PHE A 4 10.71 -9.91 -12.24
CA PHE A 4 9.47 -10.07 -11.46
C PHE A 4 9.55 -9.31 -10.13
N GLY A 5 10.72 -9.34 -9.47
CA GLY A 5 10.95 -8.57 -8.24
C GLY A 5 10.77 -7.07 -8.45
N LEU A 6 11.27 -6.53 -9.57
CA LEU A 6 11.17 -5.10 -9.88
C LEU A 6 9.72 -4.64 -10.12
N ILE A 7 8.90 -5.49 -10.74
CA ILE A 7 7.48 -5.22 -10.99
C ILE A 7 6.68 -5.32 -9.69
N ALA A 8 6.96 -6.33 -8.86
CA ALA A 8 6.32 -6.47 -7.55
C ALA A 8 6.64 -5.26 -6.65
N VAL A 9 7.91 -4.83 -6.60
CA VAL A 9 8.32 -3.62 -5.86
C VAL A 9 7.61 -2.36 -6.39
N GLY A 10 7.50 -2.22 -7.72
CA GLY A 10 6.77 -1.12 -8.34
C GLY A 10 5.27 -1.10 -7.98
N ALA A 11 4.61 -2.26 -8.04
CA ALA A 11 3.20 -2.40 -7.67
C ALA A 11 2.96 -2.10 -6.18
N THR A 12 3.85 -2.59 -5.31
CA THR A 12 3.83 -2.33 -3.86
C THR A 12 3.98 -0.84 -3.57
N ALA A 13 4.94 -0.17 -4.21
CA ALA A 13 5.17 1.26 -4.02
C ALA A 13 3.98 2.10 -4.50
N ALA A 14 3.42 1.78 -5.68
CA ALA A 14 2.26 2.47 -6.21
C ALA A 14 1.03 2.31 -5.30
N ALA A 15 0.76 1.09 -4.83
CA ALA A 15 -0.33 0.81 -3.91
C ALA A 15 -0.18 1.57 -2.59
N TYR A 16 1.05 1.61 -2.02
CA TYR A 16 1.32 2.35 -0.78
C TYR A 16 1.05 3.85 -0.92
N ILE A 17 1.48 4.46 -2.03
CA ILE A 17 1.28 5.89 -2.29
C ILE A 17 -0.22 6.20 -2.38
N VAL A 18 -0.98 5.40 -3.13
CA VAL A 18 -2.43 5.60 -3.31
C VAL A 18 -3.17 5.43 -1.98
N LEU A 19 -2.92 4.35 -1.24
CA LEU A 19 -3.54 4.09 0.06
C LEU A 19 -3.20 5.20 1.07
N THR A 20 -1.94 5.63 1.11
CA THR A 20 -1.52 6.73 1.99
C THR A 20 -2.21 8.04 1.63
N ALA A 21 -2.35 8.34 0.34
CA ALA A 21 -3.01 9.56 -0.12
C ALA A 21 -4.50 9.57 0.25
N VAL A 22 -5.23 8.48 -0.01
CA VAL A 22 -6.64 8.32 0.35
C VAL A 22 -6.83 8.39 1.86
N PHE A 23 -5.96 7.72 2.61
CA PHE A 23 -6.03 7.73 4.07
C PHE A 23 -5.72 9.11 4.65
N ARG A 24 -4.74 9.84 4.11
CA ARG A 24 -4.46 11.23 4.50
C ARG A 24 -5.62 12.17 4.16
N LEU A 25 -6.25 12.00 3.01
CA LEU A 25 -7.41 12.79 2.61
C LEU A 25 -8.58 12.53 3.56
N ASN A 26 -8.84 11.26 3.88
CA ASN A 26 -9.85 10.88 4.87
C ASN A 26 -9.53 11.46 6.26
N CYS A 27 -8.25 11.41 6.67
CA CYS A 27 -7.80 12.01 7.94
C CYS A 27 -8.02 13.53 7.99
N TRP A 28 -7.73 14.23 6.88
CA TRP A 28 -7.92 15.68 6.77
C TRP A 28 -9.40 16.06 6.92
N ILE A 29 -10.29 15.33 6.26
CA ILE A 29 -11.73 15.63 6.26
C ILE A 29 -12.39 15.19 7.57
N GLY A 30 -12.00 14.02 8.10
CA GLY A 30 -12.62 13.41 9.28
C GLY A 30 -12.12 13.93 10.63
N GLY A 31 -10.98 14.64 10.67
CA GLY A 31 -10.44 15.20 11.92
C GLY A 31 -9.91 14.13 12.89
N HIS A 32 -8.99 13.30 12.41
CA HIS A 32 -8.51 12.12 13.16
C HIS A 32 -7.31 12.40 14.09
N ASN A 33 -7.18 11.61 15.16
CA ASN A 33 -6.10 11.72 16.16
C ASN A 33 -4.80 11.04 15.67
N MET A 34 -3.65 11.47 16.21
CA MET A 34 -2.32 11.04 15.77
C MET A 34 -2.10 9.51 15.80
N MET A 35 -2.75 8.80 16.73
CA MET A 35 -2.70 7.33 16.80
C MET A 35 -3.40 6.67 15.61
N GLU A 36 -4.51 7.22 15.17
CA GLU A 36 -5.25 6.71 14.01
C GLU A 36 -4.43 6.88 12.74
N ALA A 37 -3.72 8.00 12.62
CA ALA A 37 -2.82 8.26 11.52
C ALA A 37 -1.67 7.22 11.42
N ILE A 38 -1.13 6.80 12.56
CA ILE A 38 -0.05 5.80 12.65
C ILE A 38 -0.55 4.41 12.25
N TYR A 39 -1.68 3.97 12.82
CA TYR A 39 -2.23 2.64 12.50
C TYR A 39 -2.75 2.55 11.06
N GLY A 40 -3.33 3.62 10.52
CA GLY A 40 -3.76 3.64 9.12
C GLY A 40 -2.59 3.61 8.15
N GLY A 41 -1.47 4.28 8.45
CA GLY A 41 -0.23 4.17 7.67
C GLY A 41 0.35 2.75 7.69
N PHE A 42 0.31 2.08 8.85
CA PHE A 42 0.73 0.68 8.96
C PHE A 42 -0.19 -0.27 8.17
N ALA A 43 -1.50 -0.08 8.24
CA ALA A 43 -2.47 -0.85 7.46
C ALA A 43 -2.27 -0.67 5.95
N ALA A 44 -2.01 0.57 5.49
CA ALA A 44 -1.69 0.87 4.10
C ALA A 44 -0.42 0.15 3.62
N TYR A 45 0.60 0.05 4.48
CA TYR A 45 1.84 -0.66 4.18
C TYR A 45 1.64 -2.17 4.04
N VAL A 46 0.94 -2.79 5.01
CA VAL A 46 0.65 -4.23 4.96
C VAL A 46 -0.21 -4.58 3.74
N LEU A 47 -1.21 -3.76 3.42
CA LEU A 47 -2.06 -3.96 2.25
C LEU A 47 -1.29 -3.79 0.93
N ALA A 48 -0.36 -2.82 0.87
CA ALA A 48 0.50 -2.66 -0.30
C ALA A 48 1.37 -3.89 -0.55
N ILE A 49 1.94 -4.49 0.51
CA ILE A 49 2.72 -5.74 0.41
C ILE A 49 1.82 -6.88 -0.10
N ALA A 50 0.61 -7.03 0.46
CA ALA A 50 -0.33 -8.05 0.01
C ALA A 50 -0.65 -7.92 -1.48
N ILE A 51 -0.91 -6.69 -1.96
CA ILE A 51 -1.14 -6.42 -3.40
C ILE A 51 0.08 -6.78 -4.24
N GLY A 52 1.29 -6.45 -3.77
CA GLY A 52 2.54 -6.82 -4.46
C GLY A 52 2.75 -8.33 -4.56
N VAL A 53 2.37 -9.08 -3.52
CA VAL A 53 2.42 -10.55 -3.50
C VAL A 53 1.38 -11.16 -4.43
N GLU A 54 0.13 -10.70 -4.37
CA GLU A 54 -0.95 -11.13 -5.26
C GLU A 54 -0.58 -10.87 -6.73
N TYR A 55 -0.10 -9.65 -7.05
CA TYR A 55 0.32 -9.31 -8.41
C TYR A 55 1.51 -10.16 -8.91
N ALA A 56 2.39 -10.58 -8.00
CA ALA A 56 3.50 -11.47 -8.33
C ALA A 56 3.05 -12.93 -8.51
N CYS A 57 2.02 -13.37 -7.77
CA CYS A 57 1.42 -14.70 -7.88
C CYS A 57 0.51 -14.83 -9.10
N ASP A 58 -0.34 -13.84 -9.39
CA ASP A 58 -1.22 -13.78 -10.58
C ASP A 58 -0.43 -13.79 -11.91
N ARG A 59 0.83 -13.34 -11.89
CA ARG A 59 1.76 -13.41 -13.04
C ARG A 59 2.46 -14.77 -13.21
N ARG A 60 2.15 -15.79 -12.40
CA ARG A 60 2.75 -17.15 -12.45
C ARG A 60 1.84 -18.19 -13.11
N GLU A 61 0.60 -17.85 -13.41
CA GLU A 61 -0.35 -18.58 -14.24
C GLU A 61 -0.31 -18.10 -15.70
#